data_AF-A0A7C5NPW9-F1
#
_entry.id   AF-A0A7C5NPW9-F1
#
_cell.length_a   1.000
_cell.length_b   1.000
_cell.length_c   1.000
_cell.angle_alpha   90.00
_cell.angle_beta   90.00
_cell.angle_gamma   90.00
#
_symmetry.space_group_name_H-M   'P 1'
#
loop_
_entity.id
_entity.type
_entity.pdbx_description
1 polymer ?
#
loop_
_entity_poly.entity_id
_entity_poly.type
_entity_poly.pdbx_seq_one_letter_code
_entity_poly.pdbx_strand_id
1 'polypeptide(L)' 'SNIPILSPRERYERVGDVPNVIFSCGVLLDDNNVLNIYYGASDSCICLGQAHLDDILSVCTESEKEF' A
#
# COMPACT_ATOMS: atom_id res chain seq x y z
N SER A 1 -7.23 -12.15 2.63
CA SER A 1 -8.22 -11.65 1.65
C SER A 1 -7.59 -11.62 0.26
N ASN A 2 -8.41 -11.67 -0.79
CA ASN A 2 -7.93 -11.64 -2.18
C ASN A 2 -8.00 -10.24 -2.80
N ILE A 3 -8.10 -9.20 -1.96
CA ILE A 3 -8.26 -7.81 -2.35
C ILE A 3 -6.94 -7.08 -2.09
N PRO A 4 -6.41 -6.31 -3.07
CA PRO A 4 -5.22 -5.50 -2.85
C PRO A 4 -5.42 -4.51 -1.69
N ILE A 5 -4.43 -4.46 -0.79
CA ILE A 5 -4.41 -3.50 0.32
C ILE A 5 -4.26 -2.07 -0.19
N LEU A 6 -3.41 -1.87 -1.20
CA LEU A 6 -3.16 -0.57 -1.83
C LEU A 6 -3.24 -0.71 -3.35
N SER A 7 -3.95 0.22 -4.00
CA SER A 7 -4.14 0.25 -5.45
C SER A 7 -4.33 1.68 -5.94
N PRO A 8 -4.01 2.00 -7.22
CA PRO A 8 -4.13 3.36 -7.75
C PRO A 8 -5.56 3.91 -7.72
N ARG A 9 -5.75 5.05 -7.05
CA ARG A 9 -7.03 5.76 -6.93
C ARG A 9 -6.86 7.26 -7.16
N GLU A 10 -5.83 7.84 -6.58
CA GLU A 10 -5.55 9.27 -6.69
C GLU A 10 -4.98 9.63 -8.06
N ARG A 11 -5.06 10.91 -8.42
CA ARG A 11 -4.59 11.38 -9.73
C ARG A 11 -3.10 11.12 -9.92
N TYR A 12 -2.28 11.31 -8.89
CA TYR A 12 -0.84 11.10 -8.95
C TYR A 12 -0.43 9.61 -9.01
N GLU A 13 -1.34 8.69 -8.68
CA GLU A 13 -1.14 7.23 -8.80
C GLU A 13 -1.60 6.68 -10.15
N ARG A 14 -2.44 7.44 -10.87
CA ARG A 14 -3.00 7.06 -12.16
C ARG A 14 -2.36 7.79 -13.34
N VAL A 15 -1.74 8.94 -13.11
CA VAL A 15 -1.15 9.79 -14.14
C VAL A 15 0.28 10.15 -13.77
N GLY A 16 1.21 9.74 -14.62
CA GLY A 16 2.65 10.00 -14.53
C GLY A 16 3.37 9.32 -15.70
N ASP A 17 4.67 9.10 -15.54
CA ASP A 17 5.53 8.45 -16.54
C ASP A 17 5.06 7.01 -16.85
N VAL A 18 4.59 6.28 -15.84
CA VAL A 18 3.93 4.98 -16.00
C VAL A 18 2.56 5.02 -15.32
N PRO A 19 1.43 5.04 -16.06
CA PRO A 19 0.11 5.24 -15.47
C PRO A 19 -0.39 4.01 -14.69
N ASN A 20 -1.19 4.27 -13.66
CA ASN A 20 -1.84 3.25 -12.80
C ASN A 20 -0.83 2.33 -12.09
N VAL A 21 0.24 2.91 -11.56
CA VAL A 21 1.27 2.19 -10.81
C VAL A 21 1.33 2.69 -9.38
N ILE A 22 1.33 1.72 -8.47
CA ILE A 22 1.80 1.87 -7.09
C ILE A 22 2.85 0.78 -6.86
N PHE A 23 3.98 1.16 -6.27
CA PHE A 23 5.03 0.20 -5.90
C PHE A 23 5.59 0.54 -4.52
N SER A 24 5.38 -0.34 -3.53
CA SER A 24 5.90 -0.12 -2.17
C SER A 24 7.41 -0.42 -2.10
N CYS A 25 8.18 0.51 -1.55
CA CYS A 25 9.65 0.45 -1.52
C CYS A 25 10.22 0.35 -0.10
N GLY A 26 9.41 0.61 0.93
CA GLY A 26 9.84 0.52 2.32
C GLY A 26 8.73 0.85 3.30
N VAL A 27 8.91 0.40 4.54
CA VAL A 27 7.97 0.64 5.62
C VAL A 27 8.71 0.90 6.93
N LEU A 28 8.17 1.82 7.74
CA LEU A 28 8.61 2.06 9.11
C LEU A 28 7.44 1.79 10.06
N LEU A 29 7.65 0.96 11.07
CA LEU A 29 6.68 0.77 12.16
C LEU A 29 7.02 1.74 13.29
N ASP A 30 6.04 2.50 13.75
CA ASP A 30 6.20 3.41 14.89
C ASP A 30 5.78 2.76 16.23
N ASP A 31 6.02 3.48 17.33
CA ASP A 31 5.71 3.03 18.69
C ASP A 31 4.19 2.90 18.96
N ASN A 32 3.34 3.45 18.09
CA ASN A 32 1.87 3.39 18.17
C ASN A 32 1.27 2.27 17.31
N ASN A 33 2.10 1.34 16.83
CA ASN A 33 1.69 0.26 15.94
C ASN A 33 1.17 0.72 14.56
N VAL A 34 1.61 1.90 14.09
CA VAL A 34 1.27 2.45 12.77
C VAL A 34 2.41 2.19 11.79
N LEU A 35 2.08 1.58 10.66
CA LEU A 35 2.96 1.38 9.51
C LEU A 35 2.96 2.62 8.62
N ASN A 36 4.13 3.22 8.43
CA ASN A 36 4.40 4.29 7.48
C ASN A 36 4.99 3.68 6.19
N ILE A 37 4.16 3.47 5.18
CA ILE A 37 4.50 2.77 3.93
C ILE A 37 4.88 3.80 2.86
N TYR A 38 6.14 3.80 2.45
CA TYR A 38 6.61 4.63 1.34
C TYR A 38 6.46 3.87 0.02
N TYR A 39 5.78 4.49 -0.93
CA TYR A 39 5.53 3.90 -2.24
C TYR A 39 5.76 4.89 -3.38
N GLY A 40 6.22 4.39 -4.51
CA GLY A 40 6.25 5.13 -5.77
C GLY A 40 4.86 5.17 -6.40
N ALA A 41 4.47 6.34 -6.90
CA ALA A 41 3.21 6.56 -7.60
C ALA A 41 3.47 7.03 -9.03
N SER A 42 2.90 6.29 -9.98
CA SER A 42 3.05 6.47 -11.44
C SER A 42 4.47 6.69 -11.97
N ASP A 43 5.50 6.12 -11.31
CA ASP A 43 6.92 6.37 -11.57
C ASP A 43 7.28 7.88 -11.61
N SER A 44 6.57 8.72 -10.85
CA SER A 44 6.71 10.17 -10.90
C SER A 44 6.90 10.84 -9.55
N CYS A 45 6.45 10.23 -8.47
CA CYS A 45 6.65 10.74 -7.12
C CYS A 45 6.70 9.63 -6.07
N ILE A 46 7.16 9.99 -4.87
CA ILE A 46 7.08 9.15 -3.68
C ILE A 46 5.95 9.66 -2.79
N CYS A 47 5.16 8.73 -2.29
CA CYS A 47 4.00 8.96 -1.43
C CYS A 47 4.14 8.17 -0.13
N LEU A 48 3.34 8.55 0.87
CA LEU A 48 3.25 7.90 2.17
C LEU A 48 1.82 7.45 2.42
N GLY A 49 1.64 6.16 2.68
CA GLY A 49 0.39 5.57 3.19
C GLY A 49 0.57 5.15 4.64
N GLN A 50 -0.50 5.26 5.44
CA GLN A 50 -0.50 4.85 6.85
C GLN A 50 -1.61 3.85 7.12
N ALA A 51 -1.31 2.81 7.91
CA ALA A 51 -2.27 1.83 8.38
C ALA A 51 -1.79 1.23 9.71
N HIS A 52 -2.71 0.71 10.54
CA HIS A 52 -2.30 -0.08 11.70
C HIS A 52 -1.80 -1.46 11.28
N LEU A 53 -0.76 -1.97 11.95
CA LEU A 53 -0.20 -3.29 11.66
C LEU A 53 -1.27 -4.40 11.81
N ASP A 54 -2.11 -4.28 12.83
CA ASP A 54 -3.14 -5.29 13.13
C ASP A 54 -4.18 -5.39 12.00
N ASP A 55 -4.56 -4.26 11.39
CA ASP A 55 -5.48 -4.24 10.26
C ASP A 55 -4.86 -4.94 9.04
N ILE A 56 -3.58 -4.70 8.77
CA ILE A 56 -2.85 -5.35 7.67
C ILE A 56 -2.76 -6.86 7.90
N LEU A 57 -2.45 -7.29 9.13
CA LEU A 57 -2.36 -8.71 9.48
C LEU A 57 -3.70 -9.42 9.38
N SER A 58 -4.78 -8.80 9.85
CA SER A 58 -6.15 -9.30 9.70
C SER A 58 -6.46 -9.54 8.22
N VAL A 59 -6.26 -8.53 7.36
CA VAL A 59 -6.55 -8.65 5.93
C VAL A 59 -5.68 -9.71 5.25
N CYS A 60 -4.41 -9.87 5.63
CA CYS A 60 -3.52 -10.88 5.07
C CYS A 60 -3.86 -12.31 5.51
N THR A 61 -4.35 -12.50 6.74
CA THR A 61 -4.61 -13.84 7.32
C THR A 61 -6.04 -14.34 7.12
N GLU A 62 -7.01 -13.46 6.89
CA GLU A 62 -8.44 -13.79 6.71
C GLU A 62 -8.79 -14.46 5.37
N SER A 63 -7.83 -15.02 4.63
CA SER A 63 -8.15 -15.71 3.37
C SER A 63 -8.63 -17.14 3.61
N GLU A 64 -9.92 -17.40 3.39
CA GLU A 64 -10.51 -18.75 3.46
C GLU A 64 -10.17 -19.65 2.26
N LYS A 65 -9.49 -19.12 1.24
CA LYS A 65 -9.12 -19.86 0.02
C LYS A 65 -7.62 -19.77 -0.25
N GLU A 66 -6.99 -20.92 -0.41
CA GLU A 66 -5.70 -21.04 -1.11
C GLU A 66 -5.87 -20.57 -2.55
N PHE A 67 -4.89 -19.82 -3.05
CA PHE A 67 -4.78 -19.46 -4.46
C PHE A 67 -4.16 -20.59 -5.26
#